data_AF-A0A8X9A0W8-F1
#
_entry.id   AF-A0A8X9A0W8-F1
#
_cell.length_a   1.000
_cell.length_b   1.000
_cell.length_c   1.000
_cell.angle_alpha   90.00
_cell.angle_beta   90.00
_cell.angle_gamma   90.00
#
_symmetry.space_group_name_H-M   'P 1'
#
loop_
_entity.id
_entity.type
_entity.pdbx_description
1 polymer ?
#
loop_
_entity_poly.entity_id
_entity_poly.type
_entity_poly.pdbx_seq_one_letter_code
_entity_poly.pdbx_strand_id
1 'polypeptide(L)'
;MEFLYAALYLLTISRFTFAYDKLSSNQTLGHGDFLISPSQTFELGFFSPGSSTSRFLGIRYKATPDIVVWVANRQNPITGLNGVLTSSATGNLILTSAQGPTIWSSNSSTTESNPALQLLNSGNLVIGLNSSYIWQSFHHPGDTRLPGMTLMQDISTGDGVIIAVKRMSKISGQGHEEFTTEINLIEGEPKREDFRLRFSKNV
;
A
#
# COMPACT_ATOMS: atom_id res chain seq x y z
N MET A 1 3.73 17.01 -43.06
CA MET A 1 3.79 17.98 -41.95
C MET A 1 2.75 17.68 -40.87
N GLU A 2 1.51 17.32 -41.20
CA GLU A 2 0.48 17.00 -40.18
C GLU A 2 0.74 15.73 -39.37
N PHE A 3 1.26 14.66 -39.99
CA PHE A 3 1.66 13.43 -39.28
C PHE A 3 2.75 13.68 -38.22
N LEU A 4 3.63 14.66 -38.46
CA LEU A 4 4.70 15.02 -37.52
C LEU A 4 4.13 15.78 -36.30
N TYR A 5 3.12 16.63 -36.52
CA TYR A 5 2.42 17.36 -35.47
C TYR A 5 1.61 16.42 -34.56
N ALA A 6 0.93 15.43 -35.14
CA ALA A 6 0.20 14.42 -34.38
C ALA A 6 1.12 13.53 -33.52
N ALA A 7 2.27 13.11 -34.06
CA ALA A 7 3.26 12.33 -33.33
C ALA A 7 3.90 13.14 -32.16
N LEU A 8 4.17 14.43 -32.38
CA LEU A 8 4.70 15.31 -31.33
C LEU A 8 3.64 15.59 -30.24
N TYR A 9 2.36 15.68 -30.60
CA TYR A 9 1.25 15.81 -29.66
C TYR A 9 1.00 14.52 -28.85
N LEU A 10 1.23 13.35 -29.43
CA LEU A 10 1.16 12.06 -28.70
C LEU A 10 2.35 11.88 -27.75
N LEU A 11 3.54 12.38 -28.11
CA LEU A 11 4.73 12.35 -27.26
C LEU A 11 4.64 13.31 -26.05
N THR A 12 3.88 14.40 -26.13
CA THR A 12 3.67 15.32 -24.99
C THR A 12 2.65 14.80 -23.96
N ILE A 13 1.80 13.83 -24.34
CA ILE A 13 0.81 13.21 -23.44
C ILE A 13 1.40 11.96 -22.74
N SER A 14 2.50 11.42 -23.25
CA SER A 14 3.24 10.32 -22.64
C SER A 14 4.03 10.78 -21.42
N ARG A 15 3.34 11.02 -20.30
CA ARG A 15 4.00 11.09 -18.99
C ARG A 15 4.46 9.69 -18.62
N PHE A 16 5.73 9.39 -18.87
CA PHE A 16 6.38 8.23 -18.27
C PHE A 16 6.48 8.48 -16.75
N THR A 17 5.60 7.87 -15.97
CA THR A 17 5.77 7.80 -14.52
C THR A 17 6.78 6.70 -14.24
N PHE A 18 8.02 7.07 -13.87
CA PHE A 18 8.99 6.09 -13.40
C PHE A 18 8.58 5.65 -11.99
N ALA A 19 7.96 4.47 -11.90
CA ALA A 19 7.67 3.87 -10.61
C ALA A 19 8.93 3.17 -10.08
N TYR A 20 9.45 3.66 -8.97
CA TYR A 20 10.51 3.01 -8.20
C TYR A 20 9.89 2.29 -7.00
N ASP A 21 10.59 1.33 -6.41
CA ASP A 21 10.18 0.73 -5.14
C ASP A 21 10.52 1.65 -3.95
N LYS A 22 11.29 2.72 -4.18
CA LYS A 22 11.83 3.62 -3.17
C LYS A 22 11.47 5.07 -3.42
N LEU A 23 11.28 5.82 -2.34
CA LEU A 23 11.17 7.27 -2.30
C LEU A 23 12.22 7.81 -1.33
N SER A 24 13.19 8.56 -1.87
CA SER A 24 14.28 9.13 -1.07
C SER A 24 13.77 10.18 -0.08
N SER A 25 14.61 10.48 0.90
CA SER A 25 14.41 11.59 1.84
C SER A 25 14.10 12.92 1.12
N ASN A 26 13.17 13.69 1.67
CA ASN A 26 12.61 14.94 1.13
C ASN A 26 11.94 14.84 -0.26
N GLN A 27 11.60 13.64 -0.72
CA GLN A 27 10.81 13.47 -1.93
C GLN A 27 9.33 13.31 -1.59
N THR A 28 8.50 13.59 -2.59
CA THR A 28 7.04 13.56 -2.47
C THR A 28 6.42 12.61 -3.49
N LEU A 29 5.29 12.04 -3.13
CA LEU A 29 4.43 11.23 -4.00
C LEU A 29 3.05 11.91 -4.02
N GLY A 30 2.63 12.35 -5.21
CA GLY A 30 1.37 13.07 -5.42
C GLY A 30 0.37 12.28 -6.26
N HIS A 31 -0.59 13.00 -6.84
CA HIS A 31 -1.58 12.38 -7.70
C HIS A 31 -0.96 11.81 -8.98
N GLY A 32 -1.18 10.51 -9.20
CA GLY A 32 -0.74 9.81 -10.41
C GLY A 32 0.67 9.23 -10.28
N ASP A 33 1.33 9.51 -9.16
CA ASP A 33 2.59 8.88 -8.78
C ASP A 33 2.31 7.59 -8.00
N PHE A 34 3.20 6.62 -8.16
CA PHE A 34 3.10 5.31 -7.51
C PHE A 34 4.49 4.79 -7.13
N LEU A 35 4.57 4.04 -6.02
CA LEU A 35 5.68 3.11 -5.80
C LEU A 35 5.23 1.71 -6.15
N ILE A 36 6.07 0.97 -6.87
CA ILE A 36 5.79 -0.42 -7.24
C ILE A 36 6.85 -1.30 -6.60
N SER A 37 6.41 -2.32 -5.87
CA SER A 37 7.31 -3.33 -5.31
C SER A 37 8.18 -3.98 -6.41
N PRO A 38 9.41 -4.43 -6.14
CA PRO A 38 10.30 -5.00 -7.17
C PRO A 38 9.69 -6.17 -7.97
N SER A 39 8.87 -6.99 -7.34
CA SER A 39 8.13 -8.12 -7.94
C SER A 39 6.92 -7.68 -8.77
N GLN A 40 6.58 -6.39 -8.77
CA GLN A 40 5.38 -5.81 -9.39
C GLN A 40 4.06 -6.36 -8.86
N THR A 41 4.05 -6.93 -7.66
CA THR A 41 2.84 -7.47 -7.01
C THR A 41 2.03 -6.37 -6.34
N PHE A 42 2.71 -5.51 -5.60
CA PHE A 42 2.11 -4.44 -4.81
C PHE A 42 2.44 -3.06 -5.36
N GLU A 43 1.49 -2.15 -5.21
CA GLU A 43 1.60 -0.74 -5.57
C GLU A 43 1.11 0.14 -4.41
N LEU A 44 1.88 1.16 -4.05
CA LEU A 44 1.47 2.26 -3.17
C LEU A 44 1.05 3.45 -4.03
N GLY A 45 -0.12 4.02 -3.76
CA GLY A 45 -0.52 5.28 -4.35
C GLY A 45 -1.89 5.78 -3.90
N PHE A 46 -2.37 6.84 -4.54
CA PHE A 46 -3.68 7.40 -4.28
C PHE A 46 -4.78 6.68 -5.07
N PHE A 47 -5.88 6.34 -4.41
CA PHE A 47 -7.05 5.72 -5.04
C PHE A 47 -8.36 6.26 -4.45
N SER A 48 -9.47 5.95 -5.14
CA SER A 48 -10.83 6.22 -4.69
C SER A 48 -11.66 4.93 -4.80
N PRO A 49 -12.33 4.46 -3.72
CA PRO A 49 -13.17 3.28 -3.77
C PRO A 49 -14.45 3.52 -4.59
N GLY A 50 -14.74 2.60 -5.52
CA GLY A 50 -15.96 2.64 -6.33
C GLY A 50 -16.17 3.99 -7.02
N SER A 51 -17.35 4.57 -6.87
CA SER A 51 -17.70 5.89 -7.43
C SER A 51 -17.52 7.04 -6.43
N SER A 52 -16.82 6.82 -5.31
CA SER A 52 -16.62 7.85 -4.28
C SER A 52 -15.64 8.92 -4.74
N THR A 53 -15.88 10.16 -4.32
CA THR A 53 -14.93 11.28 -4.45
C THR A 53 -13.91 11.32 -3.32
N SER A 54 -14.08 10.48 -2.29
CA SER A 54 -13.11 10.31 -1.21
C SER A 54 -11.83 9.67 -1.71
N ARG A 55 -10.70 10.22 -1.27
CA ARG A 55 -9.39 9.79 -1.71
C ARG A 55 -8.53 9.30 -0.57
N PHE A 56 -7.85 8.20 -0.82
CA PHE A 56 -7.04 7.50 0.15
C PHE A 56 -5.66 7.22 -0.43
N LEU A 57 -4.64 7.26 0.42
CA LEU A 57 -3.32 6.72 0.15
C LEU A 57 -3.26 5.31 0.72
N GLY A 58 -2.86 4.34 -0.09
CA GLY A 58 -2.69 2.98 0.39
C GLY A 58 -1.99 2.05 -0.58
N ILE A 59 -1.83 0.81 -0.13
CA ILE A 59 -1.14 -0.27 -0.84
C ILE A 59 -2.20 -1.24 -1.34
N ARG A 60 -2.09 -1.63 -2.61
CA ARG A 60 -3.00 -2.55 -3.29
C ARG A 60 -2.25 -3.55 -4.14
N TYR A 61 -2.92 -4.62 -4.54
CA TYR A 61 -2.41 -5.50 -5.59
C TYR A 61 -2.42 -4.77 -6.93
N LYS A 62 -1.31 -4.77 -7.64
CA LYS A 62 -1.17 -4.11 -8.95
C LYS A 62 -2.06 -4.76 -10.01
N ALA A 63 -2.14 -6.10 -10.02
CA ALA A 63 -2.96 -6.84 -10.98
C ALA A 63 -4.46 -6.73 -10.70
N THR A 64 -4.83 -6.51 -9.44
CA THR A 64 -6.22 -6.40 -8.98
C THR A 64 -6.37 -5.20 -8.03
N PRO A 65 -6.43 -3.96 -8.58
CA PRO A 65 -6.39 -2.72 -7.80
C PRO A 65 -7.52 -2.55 -6.77
N ASP A 66 -8.61 -3.31 -6.90
CA ASP A 66 -9.73 -3.34 -5.95
C ASP A 66 -9.38 -4.07 -4.63
N ILE A 67 -8.29 -4.86 -4.62
CA ILE A 67 -7.78 -5.53 -3.42
C ILE A 67 -6.73 -4.63 -2.76
N VAL A 68 -7.14 -4.00 -1.67
CA VAL A 68 -6.31 -3.07 -0.89
C VAL A 68 -5.83 -3.78 0.36
N VAL A 69 -4.52 -3.75 0.61
CA VAL A 69 -3.88 -4.44 1.74
C VAL A 69 -3.55 -3.49 2.89
N TRP A 70 -3.40 -2.19 2.61
CA TRP A 70 -3.14 -1.18 3.64
C TRP A 70 -3.61 0.21 3.21
N VAL A 71 -4.02 1.06 4.16
CA VAL A 71 -4.46 2.45 3.92
C VAL A 71 -3.96 3.36 5.03
N ALA A 72 -3.39 4.51 4.67
CA ALA A 72 -2.85 5.50 5.62
C ALA A 72 -3.97 6.29 6.30
N ASN A 73 -4.72 7.05 5.51
CA ASN A 73 -5.72 8.02 5.98
C ASN A 73 -7.14 7.43 6.03
N ARG A 74 -7.30 6.26 6.63
CA ARG A 74 -8.61 5.56 6.68
C ARG A 74 -9.70 6.40 7.32
N GLN A 75 -9.39 7.09 8.42
CA GLN A 75 -10.37 7.88 9.18
C GLN A 75 -10.57 9.28 8.59
N ASN A 76 -9.61 9.78 7.81
CA ASN A 76 -9.58 11.15 7.31
C ASN A 76 -9.39 11.14 5.78
N PRO A 77 -10.45 10.80 5.00
CA PRO A 77 -10.37 10.82 3.55
C PRO A 77 -10.03 12.22 3.03
N ILE A 78 -9.23 12.27 1.96
CA ILE A 78 -8.90 13.51 1.26
C ILE A 78 -10.01 13.80 0.25
N THR A 79 -10.40 15.06 0.11
CA THR A 79 -11.35 15.49 -0.91
C THR A 79 -10.59 15.98 -2.15
N GLY A 80 -10.94 15.46 -3.32
CA GLY A 80 -10.29 15.85 -4.59
C GLY A 80 -8.89 15.27 -4.75
N LEU A 81 -8.13 15.82 -5.71
CA LEU A 81 -6.90 15.19 -6.22
C LEU A 81 -5.61 15.72 -5.57
N ASN A 82 -5.70 16.55 -4.53
CA ASN A 82 -4.58 17.36 -4.02
C ASN A 82 -3.81 16.71 -2.86
N GLY A 83 -3.87 15.38 -2.73
CA GLY A 83 -3.13 14.64 -1.71
C GLY A 83 -1.64 14.58 -2.04
N VAL A 84 -0.79 14.81 -1.04
CA VAL A 84 0.68 14.69 -1.16
C VAL A 84 1.22 13.91 0.03
N LEU A 85 1.91 12.80 -0.26
CA LEU A 85 2.75 12.10 0.70
C LEU A 85 4.16 12.67 0.62
N THR A 86 4.70 13.09 1.75
CA THR A 86 6.08 13.55 1.89
C THR A 86 6.87 12.58 2.76
N SER A 87 8.02 12.14 2.28
CA SER A 87 9.03 11.47 3.12
C SER A 87 9.97 12.52 3.68
N SER A 88 9.89 12.83 4.97
CA SER A 88 10.69 13.90 5.58
C SER A 88 12.18 13.53 5.68
N ALA A 89 13.01 14.56 5.86
CA ALA A 89 14.43 14.44 6.15
C ALA A 89 14.75 13.47 7.31
N THR A 90 13.86 13.44 8.30
CA THR A 90 14.00 12.70 9.56
C THR A 90 13.29 11.35 9.54
N GLY A 91 12.80 10.88 8.39
CA GLY A 91 12.14 9.58 8.29
C GLY A 91 10.74 9.57 8.91
N ASN A 92 10.00 10.65 8.75
CA ASN A 92 8.56 10.72 9.02
C ASN A 92 7.81 10.72 7.69
N LEU A 93 6.72 9.95 7.60
CA LEU A 93 5.79 10.02 6.48
C LEU A 93 4.69 11.00 6.84
N ILE A 94 4.48 12.01 6.02
CA ILE A 94 3.49 13.06 6.27
C ILE A 94 2.57 13.13 5.07
N LEU A 95 1.29 12.88 5.29
CA LEU A 95 0.25 13.01 4.29
C LEU A 95 -0.53 14.31 4.53
N THR A 96 -0.55 15.18 3.53
CA THR A 96 -1.29 16.44 3.54
C THR A 96 -2.31 16.49 2.40
N SER A 97 -3.29 17.38 2.54
CA SER A 97 -4.22 17.76 1.47
C SER A 97 -3.96 19.21 1.09
N ALA A 98 -3.38 19.46 -0.09
CA ALA A 98 -2.91 20.79 -0.54
C ALA A 98 -2.04 21.49 0.54
N GLN A 99 -1.94 22.83 0.52
CA GLN A 99 -1.34 23.65 1.60
C GLN A 99 -2.15 23.59 2.92
N GLY A 100 -2.92 22.52 3.14
CA GLY A 100 -3.74 22.29 4.32
C GLY A 100 -3.00 21.50 5.41
N PRO A 101 -3.71 21.16 6.50
CA PRO A 101 -3.12 20.48 7.65
C PRO A 101 -2.70 19.04 7.31
N THR A 102 -1.86 18.47 8.18
CA THR A 102 -1.52 17.04 8.17
C THR A 102 -2.77 16.20 8.38
N ILE A 103 -3.04 15.31 7.43
CA ILE A 103 -4.15 14.35 7.43
C ILE A 103 -3.77 13.06 8.16
N TRP A 104 -2.52 12.63 7.98
CA TRP A 104 -1.96 11.44 8.61
C TRP A 104 -0.44 11.55 8.71
N SER A 105 0.15 10.93 9.73
CA SER A 105 1.60 10.79 9.85
C SER A 105 1.99 9.43 10.43
N SER A 106 3.17 8.93 10.07
CA SER A 106 3.73 7.71 10.67
C SER A 106 4.20 7.92 12.11
N ASN A 107 4.41 9.18 12.52
CA ASN A 107 4.95 9.56 13.84
C ASN A 107 6.29 8.89 14.15
N SER A 108 7.07 8.60 13.10
CA SER A 108 8.43 8.11 13.20
C SER A 108 9.40 9.27 13.05
N SER A 109 10.58 9.15 13.68
CA SER A 109 11.65 10.12 13.52
C SER A 109 12.98 9.46 13.83
N THR A 110 14.03 9.89 13.14
CA THR A 110 15.42 9.52 13.40
C THR A 110 16.33 10.74 13.31
N THR A 111 17.49 10.69 13.98
CA THR A 111 18.60 11.64 13.84
C THR A 111 19.65 11.16 12.85
N GLU A 112 19.57 9.91 12.41
CA GLU A 112 20.48 9.34 11.43
C GLU A 112 20.16 9.83 10.01
N SER A 113 21.17 9.84 9.14
CA SER A 113 21.06 10.38 7.80
C SER A 113 20.43 9.38 6.81
N ASN A 114 19.76 9.94 5.80
CA ASN A 114 19.24 9.23 4.63
C ASN A 114 18.22 8.11 4.91
N PRO A 115 17.18 8.32 5.76
CA PRO A 115 16.06 7.40 5.78
C PRO A 115 15.37 7.38 4.41
N ALA A 116 14.98 6.20 3.94
CA ALA A 116 14.31 6.02 2.66
C ALA A 116 13.02 5.22 2.83
N LEU A 117 11.94 5.71 2.24
CA LEU A 117 10.69 4.97 2.14
C LEU A 117 10.86 3.88 1.07
N GLN A 118 10.44 2.65 1.37
CA GLN A 118 10.51 1.53 0.42
C GLN A 118 9.26 0.65 0.52
N LEU A 119 8.73 0.24 -0.63
CA LEU A 119 7.69 -0.78 -0.74
C LEU A 119 8.33 -2.15 -1.06
N LEU A 120 8.23 -3.09 -0.12
CA LEU A 120 8.85 -4.41 -0.26
C LEU A 120 7.98 -5.38 -1.09
N ASN A 121 8.58 -6.49 -1.54
CA ASN A 121 7.86 -7.57 -2.23
C ASN A 121 6.77 -8.23 -1.39
N SER A 122 6.85 -8.12 -0.07
CA SER A 122 5.79 -8.58 0.84
C SER A 122 4.59 -7.63 0.89
N GLY A 123 4.68 -6.45 0.26
CA GLY A 123 3.67 -5.40 0.41
C GLY A 123 3.85 -4.56 1.68
N ASN A 124 4.87 -4.84 2.50
CA ASN A 124 5.21 -4.00 3.64
C ASN A 124 5.89 -2.70 3.16
N LEU A 125 5.28 -1.57 3.49
CA LEU A 125 5.88 -0.25 3.34
C LEU A 125 6.73 0.06 4.57
N VAL A 126 8.00 0.35 4.36
CA VAL A 126 8.98 0.55 5.43
C VAL A 126 9.74 1.86 5.26
N ILE A 127 10.22 2.42 6.36
CA ILE A 127 11.25 3.46 6.33
C ILE A 127 12.56 2.78 6.73
N GLY A 128 13.38 2.51 5.72
CA GLY A 128 14.69 1.88 5.87
C GLY A 128 15.73 2.87 6.33
N LEU A 129 16.57 2.42 7.26
CA LEU A 129 17.69 3.18 7.80
C LEU A 129 18.86 2.23 8.06
N ASN A 130 19.97 2.41 7.33
CA ASN A 130 21.11 1.50 7.36
C ASN A 130 20.69 0.03 7.12
N SER A 131 20.66 -0.78 8.18
CA SER A 131 20.27 -2.20 8.15
C SER A 131 19.02 -2.52 8.98
N SER A 132 18.25 -1.50 9.37
CA SER A 132 17.03 -1.64 10.18
C SER A 132 15.86 -0.84 9.62
N TYR A 133 14.68 -1.01 10.22
CA TYR A 133 13.47 -0.27 9.89
C TYR A 133 13.02 0.55 11.11
N ILE A 134 12.82 1.86 10.91
CA ILE A 134 12.31 2.74 11.97
C ILE A 134 10.78 2.84 11.98
N TRP A 135 10.15 2.42 10.89
CA TRP A 135 8.70 2.34 10.76
C TRP A 135 8.31 1.27 9.73
N GLN A 136 7.18 0.60 9.98
CA GLN A 136 6.65 -0.46 9.11
C GLN A 136 5.12 -0.39 9.09
N SER A 137 4.53 -0.45 7.91
CA SER A 137 3.07 -0.46 7.73
C SER A 137 2.38 -1.64 8.40
N PHE A 138 3.05 -2.79 8.48
CA PHE A 138 2.51 -4.02 9.10
C PHE A 138 2.33 -3.91 10.62
N HIS A 139 3.08 -3.02 11.29
CA HIS A 139 2.85 -2.70 12.71
C HIS A 139 1.68 -1.75 12.93
N HIS A 140 1.12 -1.21 11.85
CA HIS A 140 -0.08 -0.39 11.87
C HIS A 140 -1.17 -0.99 10.95
N PRO A 141 -1.69 -2.20 11.26
CA PRO A 141 -2.94 -2.66 10.67
C PRO A 141 -4.00 -1.64 10.98
N GLY A 142 -4.52 -0.91 10.00
CA GLY A 142 -5.73 -0.16 10.25
C GLY A 142 -6.92 -1.11 10.23
N ASP A 143 -7.67 -1.10 11.31
CA ASP A 143 -8.96 -1.75 11.39
C ASP A 143 -9.96 -0.94 10.58
N THR A 144 -10.39 -1.42 9.40
CA THR A 144 -11.72 -1.22 8.76
C THR A 144 -11.67 -1.58 7.28
N ARG A 145 -12.66 -2.37 6.81
CA ARG A 145 -12.93 -2.60 5.37
C ARG A 145 -13.62 -1.34 4.81
N LEU A 146 -13.03 -0.68 3.81
CA LEU A 146 -13.72 0.40 3.08
C LEU A 146 -14.82 -0.21 2.18
N PRO A 147 -15.97 0.44 2.00
CA PRO A 147 -17.01 -0.04 1.10
C PRO A 147 -16.46 -0.30 -0.32
N GLY A 148 -16.76 -1.48 -0.88
CA GLY A 148 -16.29 -1.90 -2.20
C GLY A 148 -14.90 -2.56 -2.24
N MET A 149 -14.27 -2.84 -1.09
CA MET A 149 -12.91 -3.44 -1.05
C MET A 149 -12.83 -4.84 -0.46
N THR A 150 -11.92 -5.63 -1.02
CA THR A 150 -11.44 -6.89 -0.44
C THR A 150 -10.11 -6.64 0.28
N LEU A 151 -10.06 -6.94 1.58
CA LEU A 151 -8.87 -6.75 2.42
C LEU A 151 -8.19 -8.10 2.64
N MET A 152 -6.91 -8.18 2.27
CA MET A 152 -6.01 -9.27 2.62
C MET A 152 -4.87 -8.69 3.43
N GLN A 153 -4.70 -9.15 4.67
CA GLN A 153 -3.59 -8.72 5.50
C GLN A 153 -2.57 -9.86 5.59
N ASP A 154 -1.37 -9.62 5.08
CA ASP A 154 -0.20 -10.47 5.32
C ASP A 154 0.60 -9.82 6.46
N ILE A 155 0.73 -10.50 7.60
CA ILE A 155 1.61 -10.09 8.69
C ILE A 155 2.75 -11.11 8.72
N SER A 156 3.86 -10.77 8.09
CA SER A 156 5.11 -11.52 8.24
C SER A 156 5.80 -11.06 9.52
N THR A 157 5.68 -11.83 10.60
CA THR A 157 6.61 -11.72 11.74
C THR A 157 7.94 -12.36 11.35
N GLY A 158 9.07 -11.74 11.73
CA GLY A 158 10.43 -12.09 11.29
C GLY A 158 10.92 -13.52 11.54
N ASP A 159 10.08 -14.40 12.07
CA ASP A 159 10.34 -15.81 12.37
C ASP A 159 9.89 -16.76 11.24
N GLY A 160 9.65 -16.26 10.03
CA GLY A 160 9.18 -17.07 8.88
C GLY A 160 7.71 -17.49 8.97
N VAL A 161 6.95 -16.94 9.91
CA VAL A 161 5.51 -17.19 10.04
C VAL A 161 4.75 -16.17 9.19
N ILE A 162 4.10 -16.65 8.12
CA ILE A 162 3.14 -15.89 7.33
C ILE A 162 1.80 -15.95 8.06
N ILE A 163 1.37 -14.84 8.65
CA ILE A 163 0.04 -14.74 9.26
C ILE A 163 -0.86 -14.00 8.28
N ALA A 164 -1.67 -14.76 7.54
CA ALA A 164 -2.77 -14.18 6.77
C ALA A 164 -3.97 -13.93 7.69
N VAL A 165 -4.43 -12.68 7.79
CA VAL A 165 -5.63 -12.31 8.55
C VAL A 165 -6.71 -11.82 7.58
N LYS A 166 -7.80 -12.57 7.45
CA LYS A 166 -9.02 -12.14 6.74
C LYS A 166 -10.16 -11.97 7.74
N ARG A 167 -10.62 -10.74 7.95
CA ARG A 167 -11.79 -10.47 8.79
C ARG A 167 -13.07 -10.66 7.98
N MET A 168 -13.76 -11.76 8.27
CA MET A 168 -14.98 -12.18 7.59
C MET A 168 -16.14 -11.24 7.93
N SER A 169 -16.87 -10.77 6.93
CA SER A 169 -18.08 -9.99 7.16
C SER A 169 -19.21 -10.96 7.52
N LYS A 170 -19.96 -10.68 8.60
CA LYS A 170 -21.16 -11.45 8.97
C LYS A 170 -22.24 -11.44 7.88
N ILE A 171 -22.16 -10.50 6.93
CA ILE A 171 -23.21 -10.20 5.96
C ILE A 171 -22.90 -10.83 4.58
N SER A 172 -21.63 -11.12 4.26
CA SER A 172 -21.24 -11.46 2.88
C SER A 172 -21.34 -12.94 2.51
N GLY A 173 -21.62 -13.86 3.46
CA GLY A 173 -21.66 -15.31 3.19
C GLY A 173 -20.31 -15.95 2.81
N GLN A 174 -19.34 -15.13 2.41
CA GLN A 174 -17.94 -15.48 2.17
C GLN A 174 -17.31 -15.93 3.48
N GLY A 175 -17.14 -17.25 3.61
CA GLY A 175 -16.82 -17.99 4.82
C GLY A 175 -15.41 -18.61 4.84
N HIS A 176 -15.13 -19.38 5.89
CA HIS A 176 -13.85 -20.02 6.20
C HIS A 176 -13.24 -20.76 4.99
N GLU A 177 -14.06 -21.47 4.21
CA GLU A 177 -13.62 -22.27 3.06
C GLU A 177 -13.05 -21.45 1.92
N GLU A 178 -13.57 -20.24 1.66
CA GLU A 178 -13.07 -19.37 0.61
C GLU A 178 -11.71 -18.78 1.00
N PHE A 179 -11.54 -18.41 2.27
CA PHE A 179 -10.24 -17.99 2.79
C PHE A 179 -9.21 -19.13 2.73
N THR A 180 -9.59 -20.34 3.13
CA THR A 180 -8.71 -21.51 3.02
C THR A 180 -8.37 -21.81 1.55
N THR A 181 -9.34 -21.68 0.64
CA THR A 181 -9.11 -21.85 -0.81
C THR A 181 -8.16 -20.80 -1.36
N GLU A 182 -8.34 -19.53 -1.02
CA GLU A 182 -7.43 -18.44 -1.42
C GLU A 182 -6.00 -18.70 -0.94
N ILE A 183 -5.83 -19.09 0.32
CA ILE A 183 -4.50 -19.36 0.87
C ILE A 183 -3.86 -20.59 0.23
N ASN A 184 -4.62 -21.65 -0.01
CA ASN A 184 -4.12 -22.83 -0.71
C ASN A 184 -3.73 -22.52 -2.17
N LEU A 185 -4.46 -21.62 -2.85
CA LEU A 185 -4.13 -21.19 -4.21
C LEU A 185 -2.85 -20.33 -4.26
N ILE A 186 -2.57 -19.57 -3.20
CA ILE A 186 -1.38 -18.71 -3.10
C ILE A 186 -0.12 -19.52 -2.79
N GLU A 187 -0.20 -20.53 -1.92
CA GLU A 187 0.99 -21.34 -1.58
C GLU A 187 1.49 -22.23 -2.73
N GLY A 188 0.58 -22.72 -3.59
CA GLY A 188 0.91 -23.71 -4.61
C GLY A 188 1.27 -25.07 -4.01
N GLU A 189 0.71 -26.16 -4.55
CA GLU A 189 1.10 -27.50 -4.11
C GLU A 189 2.50 -27.87 -4.65
N PRO A 190 3.37 -28.51 -3.83
CA PRO A 190 3.05 -29.15 -2.57
C PRO A 190 3.29 -28.25 -1.34
N LYS A 191 2.37 -28.33 -0.38
CA LYS A 191 2.41 -27.62 0.91
C LYS A 191 3.69 -27.93 1.68
N ARG A 192 4.33 -26.91 2.26
CA ARG A 192 5.45 -27.12 3.19
C ARG A 192 4.94 -27.76 4.49
N GLU A 193 5.69 -28.69 5.06
CA GLU A 193 5.27 -29.45 6.26
C GLU A 193 5.08 -28.60 7.52
N ASP A 194 5.64 -27.39 7.55
CA ASP A 194 5.52 -26.42 8.64
C ASP A 194 4.27 -25.53 8.51
N PHE A 195 3.54 -25.60 7.40
CA PHE A 195 2.36 -24.78 7.19
C PHE A 195 1.18 -25.24 8.06
N ARG A 196 0.79 -24.40 9.03
CA ARG A 196 -0.37 -24.64 9.90
C ARG A 196 -1.27 -23.41 9.97
N LEU A 197 -2.45 -23.50 9.34
CA LEU A 197 -3.51 -22.52 9.50
C LEU A 197 -4.06 -22.58 10.94
N ARG A 198 -3.87 -21.50 11.70
CA ARG A 198 -4.47 -21.33 13.03
C ARG A 198 -5.52 -20.23 12.98
N PHE A 199 -6.74 -20.56 13.39
CA PHE A 199 -7.85 -19.63 13.43
C PHE A 199 -8.09 -19.17 14.87
N SER A 200 -8.02 -17.86 15.10
CA SER A 200 -8.42 -17.24 16.37
C SER A 200 -9.68 -16.41 16.17
N LYS A 201 -10.67 -16.58 17.07
CA LYS A 201 -11.84 -15.69 17.12
C LYS A 201 -11.50 -14.55 18.07
N ASN A 202 -11.28 -13.35 17.53
CA ASN A 202 -11.29 -12.14 18.34
C ASN A 202 -12.75 -11.68 18.48
N VAL A 203 -13.21 -11.63 19.73
CA VAL A 203 -14.55 -11.17 20.16
C VAL A 203 -14.76 -9.72 19.79
#